data_AF-A0A958XJH4-F1
#
_entry.id   AF-A0A958XJH4-F1
#
_cell.length_a   1.000
_cell.length_b   1.000
_cell.length_c   1.000
_cell.angle_alpha   90.00
_cell.angle_beta   90.00
_cell.angle_gamma   90.00
#
_symmetry.space_group_name_H-M   'P 1'
#
loop_
_entity.id
_entity.type
_entity.pdbx_description
1 polymer ?
#
loop_
_entity_poly.entity_id
_entity_poly.type
_entity_poly.pdbx_seq_one_letter_code
_entity_poly.pdbx_strand_id
1 'polypeptide(L)' 'MNNFDEKIDSLLAKHLAGECSPEEEKVLRQWLAKSPENEQYLSDLVWLWERSASGLTPAPRA' A
#
# COMPACT_ATOMS: atom_id res chain seq x y z
N MET A 1 -16.57 -12.56 5.78
CA MET A 1 -15.41 -11.68 5.99
C MET A 1 -15.38 -10.63 4.88
N ASN A 2 -14.97 -9.41 5.20
CA ASN A 2 -15.36 -8.16 4.54
C ASN A 2 -14.76 -7.91 3.14
N ASN A 3 -15.62 -7.79 2.13
CA ASN A 3 -15.35 -7.34 0.75
C ASN A 3 -14.83 -5.88 0.64
N PHE A 4 -14.62 -5.19 1.78
CA PHE A 4 -14.12 -3.82 1.85
C PHE A 4 -12.59 -3.77 1.91
N ASP A 5 -11.95 -4.77 2.53
CA ASP A 5 -10.50 -4.87 2.64
C ASP A 5 -9.87 -5.02 1.25
N GLU A 6 -10.39 -5.90 0.39
CA GLU A 6 -9.84 -6.14 -0.95
C GLU A 6 -9.75 -4.88 -1.84
N LYS A 7 -10.72 -3.96 -1.70
CA LYS A 7 -10.70 -2.68 -2.43
C LYS A 7 -9.65 -1.75 -1.84
N ILE A 8 -9.55 -1.67 -0.52
CA ILE A 8 -8.56 -0.82 0.16
C ILE A 8 -7.15 -1.34 -0.10
N ASP A 9 -6.91 -2.64 -0.02
CA ASP A 9 -5.64 -3.28 -0.36
C ASP A 9 -5.21 -2.96 -1.78
N SER A 10 -6.14 -3.04 -2.74
CA SER A 10 -5.88 -2.66 -4.12
C SER A 10 -5.50 -1.18 -4.26
N LEU A 11 -6.15 -0.29 -3.50
CA LEU A 11 -5.82 1.14 -3.48
C LEU A 11 -4.47 1.42 -2.83
N LEU A 12 -4.14 0.72 -1.75
CA LEU A 12 -2.86 0.80 -1.06
C LEU A 12 -1.72 0.34 -1.98
N ALA A 13 -1.91 -0.78 -2.67
CA ALA A 13 -0.94 -1.28 -3.66
C ALA A 13 -0.72 -0.27 -4.81
N LYS A 14 -1.78 0.30 -5.37
CA LYS A 14 -1.68 1.35 -6.39
C LYS A 14 -1.00 2.62 -5.87
N HIS A 15 -1.26 3.01 -4.62
CA HIS A 15 -0.61 4.15 -3.98
C HIS A 15 0.90 3.93 -3.84
N LEU A 16 1.31 2.74 -3.38
CA LEU A 16 2.72 2.35 -3.29
C LEU A 16 3.40 2.25 -4.66
N ALA A 17 2.67 1.82 -5.69
CA ALA A 17 3.15 1.76 -7.07
C ALA A 17 3.19 3.15 -7.77
N GLY A 18 2.59 4.19 -7.17
CA GLY A 18 2.46 5.52 -7.80
C GLY A 18 1.39 5.58 -8.90
N GLU A 19 0.53 4.57 -9.02
CA GLU A 19 -0.54 4.45 -10.02
C GLU A 19 -1.92 4.86 -9.47
N CYS A 20 -1.96 5.52 -8.31
CA CYS A 20 -3.20 5.92 -7.65
C CYS A 20 -3.77 7.21 -8.24
N SER A 21 -5.03 7.19 -8.64
CA SER A 21 -5.73 8.38 -9.14
C SER A 21 -6.02 9.37 -8.00
N PRO A 22 -6.21 10.68 -8.29
CA PRO A 22 -6.54 11.66 -7.25
C PRO A 22 -7.87 11.37 -6.52
N GLU A 23 -8.80 10.67 -7.16
CA GLU A 23 -10.06 10.22 -6.54
C GLU A 23 -9.83 9.05 -5.57
N GLU A 24 -8.95 8.12 -5.96
CA GLU A 24 -8.55 6.96 -5.16
C GLU A 24 -7.76 7.39 -3.91
N GLU A 25 -6.86 8.37 -4.07
CA GLU A 25 -6.11 8.95 -2.95
C GLU A 25 -7.05 9.59 -1.91
N LYS A 26 -8.12 10.26 -2.33
CA LYS A 26 -9.12 10.81 -1.40
C LYS A 26 -9.82 9.71 -0.61
N VAL A 27 -10.10 8.56 -1.22
CA VAL A 27 -10.70 7.41 -0.52
C VAL A 27 -9.71 6.82 0.47
N LEU A 28 -8.45 6.66 0.07
CA LEU A 28 -7.36 6.20 0.93
C LEU A 28 -7.22 7.10 2.16
N ARG A 29 -7.15 8.42 1.96
CA ARG A 29 -7.00 9.41 3.05
C ARG A 29 -8.19 9.42 3.99
N GLN A 30 -9.41 9.27 3.46
CA GLN A 30 -10.60 9.12 4.30
C GLN A 30 -10.57 7.82 5.11
N TRP A 31 -10.05 6.73 4.53
CA TRP A 31 -9.89 5.47 5.23
C TRP A 31 -8.83 5.57 6.33
N LEU A 32 -7.66 6.16 6.05
CA LEU A 32 -6.62 6.44 7.05
C LEU A 32 -7.17 7.30 8.20
N ALA A 33 -7.97 8.32 7.90
CA ALA A 33 -8.56 9.19 8.92
C ALA A 33 -9.64 8.53 9.79
N LYS A 34 -10.13 7.32 9.45
CA LYS A 34 -11.16 6.63 10.24
C LYS A 34 -10.62 6.02 11.53
N SER A 35 -9.40 5.47 11.50
CA SER A 35 -8.81 4.77 12.64
C SER A 35 -7.28 4.78 12.57
N PRO A 36 -6.58 4.89 13.71
CA PRO A 36 -5.12 4.79 13.75
C PRO A 36 -4.60 3.40 13.35
N GLU A 37 -5.43 2.35 13.45
CA GLU A 37 -5.12 1.01 12.97
C GLU A 37 -4.90 0.97 11.45
N ASN A 38 -5.59 1.82 10.70
CA ASN A 38 -5.47 1.93 9.24
C ASN A 38 -4.14 2.58 8.84
N GLU A 39 -3.70 3.59 9.60
CA GLU A 39 -2.39 4.21 9.44
C GLU A 39 -1.26 3.21 9.74
N GLN A 40 -1.43 2.40 10.79
CA GLN A 40 -0.50 1.33 11.13
C GLN A 40 -0.43 0.26 10.02
N TYR A 41 -1.55 -0.10 9.43
CA TYR A 41 -1.61 -1.05 8.32
C TYR A 41 -0.89 -0.54 7.07
N LEU A 42 -1.13 0.72 6.68
CA LEU A 42 -0.38 1.35 5.59
C LEU A 42 1.12 1.40 5.90
N SER A 43 1.50 1.73 7.13
CA SER A 43 2.90 1.79 7.55
C SER A 43 3.60 0.43 7.46
N ASP A 44 2.91 -0.66 7.84
CA ASP A 44 3.41 -2.03 7.72
C ASP A 44 3.58 -2.44 6.25
N LEU A 45 2.61 -2.08 5.39
CA LEU A 45 2.69 -2.32 3.95
C LEU A 45 3.81 -1.54 3.27
N VAL A 46 4.02 -0.27 3.63
CA VAL A 46 5.17 0.53 3.16
C VAL A 46 6.47 -0.16 3.55
N TRP A 47 6.61 -0.56 4.81
CA TRP A 47 7.78 -1.25 5.30
C TRP A 47 8.05 -2.57 4.54
N LEU A 48 7.00 -3.36 4.31
CA LEU A 48 7.09 -4.61 3.55
C LEU A 48 7.47 -4.35 2.09
N TRP A 49 6.91 -3.30 1.47
CA TRP A 49 7.19 -2.91 0.09
C TRP A 49 8.63 -2.46 -0.10
N GLU A 50 9.14 -1.56 0.75
CA GLU A 50 10.52 -1.09 0.71
C GLU A 50 11.52 -2.23 0.92
N ARG A 51 11.20 -3.14 1.84
CA ARG A 51 12.03 -4.32 2.14
C ARG A 51 11.98 -5.38 1.04
N SER A 52 10.83 -5.56 0.39
CA SER A 52 10.69 -6.47 -0.75
C SER A 52 11.35 -5.91 -2.02
N ALA A 53 11.25 -4.60 -2.26
CA ALA A 53 11.96 -3.92 -3.35
C ALA A 53 13.48 -4.07 -3.21
N SER A 54 14.00 -4.06 -1.98
CA SER A 54 15.42 -4.32 -1.69
C SER A 54 15.85 -5.77 -1.94
N GLY A 55 14.91 -6.71 -2.07
CA GLY A 55 15.17 -8.10 -2.48
C GLY A 55 15.27 -8.31 -3.99
N LEU A 56 14.95 -7.29 -4.81
CA LEU A 56 15.04 -7.30 -6.27
C LEU A 56 16.33 -6.64 -6.78
N THR A 57 17.46 -6.78 -6.07
CA THR A 57 18.73 -6.74 -6.81
C THR A 57 18.80 -8.03 -7.64
N PRO A 58 18.66 -8.00 -8.98
CA PRO A 58 19.09 -9.15 -9.76
C PRO A 58 20.57 -9.37 -9.41
N ALA A 59 20.90 -10.53 -8.85
CA ALA A 59 22.29 -10.91 -8.70
C ALA A 59 22.99 -10.67 -10.04
N PRO A 60 24.14 -9.97 -10.10
CA PRO A 60 24.89 -9.88 -11.34
C PRO A 60 25.23 -11.32 -11.73
N ARG A 61 24.72 -11.80 -12.87
CA ARG A 61 25.15 -13.06 -13.46
C ARG A 61 26.66 -12.94 -13.71
N ALA A 62 27.45 -13.53 -12.83
CA ALA A 62 28.86 -13.82 -13.05
C ALA A 62 29.00 -15.13 -13.84
#